data_AF-A0A369B6G0-F1
#
_entry.id   AF-A0A369B6G0-F1
#
_cell.length_a   1.000
_cell.length_b   1.000
_cell.length_c   1.000
_cell.angle_alpha   90.00
_cell.angle_beta   90.00
_cell.angle_gamma   90.00
#
_symmetry.space_group_name_H-M   'P 1'
#
loop_
_entity.id
_entity.type
_entity.pdbx_description
1 polymer ?
#
loop_
_entity_poly.entity_id
_entity_poly.type
_entity_poly.pdbx_seq_one_letter_code
_entity_poly.pdbx_strand_id
1 'polypeptide(L)'
;MLKDNSLLSAGMEPISSPDSKPKVISPWRIRNDVKNLVVYKCITAEVIYKVLSPVEAIIVPFFNGQNTKIEIYRYWLDINNASQESINDLTCIFTRVMDILEKSEFVSEDGELSPTFTDGSDLVPDFKSYSFPVNRLERPISVSLEITNNCATDCIYCYAERLPCRELDFNQIKSIIKDLYENDIYIVDVGGADVFTRWDAFQILEEMVNHKFVFFLSTKVHITYEAAERLAALGIGIRDAKPHLKRILQISIDSADSEIASFLVKRRNYLETSVDSVKNCVKAGVYPRIKCVLTSYNAGAARGLVEKFYPLGVEEFQFVHYGRSFFRHDDSLFLSFEDKLRLIETAGALRKEYPQLKFTFQEDKNTGAPIRKSKEQWENRSICSGGRTSMRMKPNGDIMLCEQIPHKTEFTMGNLLDSSVVEIWNSNSIRDFLYAPRDMFKDTACEKCIYFETCHFEKGYCYRDSLSNFNTVFDAPADCPYQSKDGIRQT
;
A
#
# COMPACT_ATOMS: atom_id res chain seq x y z
N MET A 1 32.18 -14.15 23.08
CA MET A 1 33.62 -13.85 23.30
C MET A 1 34.44 -15.08 22.88
N LEU A 2 34.61 -15.32 21.58
CA LEU A 2 35.70 -16.17 21.11
C LEU A 2 37.01 -15.37 21.25
N LYS A 3 37.88 -15.82 22.15
CA LYS A 3 39.20 -15.22 22.44
C LYS A 3 40.32 -15.78 21.57
N ASP A 4 40.01 -16.62 20.58
CA ASP A 4 41.02 -17.36 19.83
C ASP A 4 41.11 -16.87 18.38
N ASN A 5 42.12 -16.03 18.10
CA ASN A 5 42.43 -15.52 16.76
C ASN A 5 42.95 -16.61 15.80
N SER A 6 43.13 -17.86 16.26
CA SER A 6 43.69 -18.96 15.47
C SER A 6 42.72 -19.53 14.41
N LEU A 7 41.40 -19.43 14.62
CA LEU A 7 40.39 -19.84 13.62
C LEU A 7 40.31 -18.86 12.44
N LEU A 8 40.66 -17.60 12.63
CA LEU A 8 40.61 -16.55 11.61
C LEU A 8 41.82 -16.60 10.66
N SER A 9 42.97 -17.14 11.08
CA SER A 9 44.17 -17.21 10.22
C SER A 9 44.07 -18.19 9.05
N ALA A 10 43.01 -19.01 8.97
CA ALA A 10 42.86 -20.04 7.93
C ALA A 10 41.85 -19.69 6.81
N GLY A 11 41.29 -18.48 6.76
CA GLY A 11 40.25 -18.17 5.77
C GLY A 11 39.87 -16.70 5.62
N MET A 12 40.79 -15.76 5.83
CA MET A 12 40.50 -14.31 5.90
C MET A 12 40.26 -13.60 4.55
N GLU A 13 40.32 -14.28 3.41
CA GLU A 13 40.16 -13.64 2.08
C GLU A 13 38.75 -13.61 1.42
N PRO A 14 37.64 -14.18 1.93
CA PRO A 14 36.37 -14.20 1.20
C PRO A 14 35.36 -13.09 1.53
N ILE A 15 35.62 -12.20 2.49
CA ILE A 15 34.67 -11.13 2.87
C ILE A 15 35.09 -9.82 2.21
N SER A 16 34.27 -9.36 1.26
CA SER A 16 34.48 -8.09 0.57
C SER A 16 34.22 -6.90 1.50
N SER A 17 35.14 -5.92 1.48
CA SER A 17 35.06 -4.68 2.28
C SER A 17 34.77 -4.94 3.78
N PRO A 18 35.65 -5.66 4.51
CA PRO A 18 35.35 -6.17 5.85
C PRO A 18 35.01 -5.08 6.88
N ASP A 19 35.53 -3.86 6.70
CA ASP A 19 35.31 -2.72 7.59
C ASP A 19 34.02 -1.93 7.28
N SER A 20 33.32 -2.27 6.20
CA SER A 20 32.05 -1.62 5.84
C SER A 20 30.96 -1.88 6.88
N LYS A 21 30.06 -0.91 7.05
CA LYS A 21 29.04 -0.92 8.11
C LYS A 21 27.64 -0.88 7.52
N PRO A 22 27.10 -2.05 7.10
CA PRO A 22 25.79 -2.10 6.48
C PRO A 22 24.70 -1.65 7.47
N LYS A 23 23.70 -0.93 6.96
CA LYS A 23 22.48 -0.62 7.69
C LYS A 23 21.22 -0.90 6.88
N VAL A 24 20.15 -1.29 7.55
CA VAL A 24 18.82 -1.17 6.95
C VAL A 24 18.41 0.30 6.95
N ILE A 25 18.02 0.82 5.79
CA ILE A 25 17.78 2.26 5.59
C ILE A 25 16.30 2.65 5.63
N SER A 26 16.00 3.83 6.15
CA SER A 26 14.69 4.49 6.03
C SER A 26 14.30 4.65 4.54
N PRO A 27 13.03 4.42 4.15
CA PRO A 27 11.85 4.16 4.98
C PRO A 27 11.58 2.67 5.26
N TRP A 28 12.55 1.77 5.09
CA TRP A 28 12.37 0.36 5.40
C TRP A 28 12.35 0.11 6.90
N ARG A 29 11.53 -0.84 7.32
CA ARG A 29 11.39 -1.29 8.71
C ARG A 29 11.50 -2.79 8.76
N ILE A 30 12.03 -3.30 9.86
CA ILE A 30 12.00 -4.72 10.19
C ILE A 30 10.96 -4.90 11.31
N ARG A 31 10.11 -5.92 11.18
CA ARG A 31 9.14 -6.29 12.21
C ARG A 31 9.23 -7.78 12.48
N ASN A 32 9.24 -8.12 13.77
CA ASN A 32 9.19 -9.48 14.26
C ASN A 32 7.73 -9.91 14.40
N ASP A 33 7.29 -10.77 13.49
CA ASP A 33 5.95 -11.38 13.47
C ASP A 33 5.92 -12.70 14.27
N VAL A 34 6.85 -12.86 15.22
CA VAL A 34 7.08 -14.04 16.08
C VAL A 34 7.62 -15.24 15.31
N LYS A 35 6.87 -15.72 14.31
CA LYS A 35 7.24 -16.87 13.46
C LYS A 35 8.04 -16.50 12.22
N ASN A 36 8.25 -15.21 11.98
CA ASN A 36 9.03 -14.72 10.86
C ASN A 36 9.52 -13.30 11.11
N LEU A 37 10.60 -12.93 10.44
CA LEU A 37 11.10 -11.56 10.41
C LEU A 37 10.77 -10.95 9.04
N VAL A 38 10.05 -9.83 9.04
CA VAL A 38 9.57 -9.18 7.83
C VAL A 38 10.27 -7.85 7.67
N VAL A 39 10.84 -7.59 6.49
CA VAL A 39 11.29 -6.25 6.08
C VAL A 39 10.26 -5.65 5.13
N TYR A 40 9.80 -4.43 5.40
CA TYR A 40 8.80 -3.75 4.57
C TYR A 40 9.09 -2.26 4.43
N LYS A 41 8.67 -1.69 3.30
CA LYS A 41 8.86 -0.27 2.98
C LYS A 41 7.67 0.52 3.52
N CYS A 42 7.91 1.40 4.49
CA CYS A 42 6.86 2.16 5.18
C CYS A 42 6.42 3.39 4.36
N ILE A 43 5.67 3.17 3.28
CA ILE A 43 5.14 4.20 2.37
C ILE A 43 3.68 3.90 1.99
N THR A 44 2.92 4.90 1.55
CA THR A 44 1.50 4.74 1.14
C THR A 44 1.27 4.40 -0.32
N ALA A 45 2.30 4.44 -1.17
CA ALA A 45 2.13 4.23 -2.61
C ALA A 45 1.76 2.77 -2.95
N GLU A 46 2.41 1.83 -2.28
CA GLU A 46 2.22 0.39 -2.45
C GLU A 46 2.80 -0.36 -1.26
N VAL A 47 2.34 -1.59 -1.04
CA VAL A 47 2.86 -2.48 0.00
C VAL A 47 4.01 -3.29 -0.57
N ILE A 48 5.24 -2.93 -0.20
CA ILE A 48 6.47 -3.64 -0.58
C ILE A 48 7.05 -4.31 0.66
N TYR A 49 7.27 -5.61 0.59
CA TYR A 49 7.82 -6.38 1.69
C TYR A 49 8.55 -7.63 1.24
N LYS A 50 9.37 -8.16 2.14
CA LYS A 50 10.03 -9.46 2.05
C LYS A 50 10.01 -10.12 3.41
N VAL A 51 9.59 -11.38 3.43
CA VAL A 51 9.81 -12.27 4.57
C VAL A 51 11.25 -12.75 4.46
N LEU A 52 12.05 -12.55 5.50
CA LEU A 52 13.45 -12.95 5.50
C LEU A 52 13.56 -14.48 5.64
N SER A 53 14.47 -15.08 4.88
CA SER A 53 14.84 -16.49 5.13
C SER A 53 15.48 -16.63 6.52
N PRO A 54 15.55 -17.83 7.12
CA PRO A 54 16.15 -18.02 8.44
C PRO A 54 17.58 -17.46 8.55
N VAL A 55 18.39 -17.61 7.50
CA VAL A 55 19.77 -17.10 7.46
C VAL A 55 19.78 -15.57 7.43
N GLU A 56 18.94 -14.95 6.59
CA GLU A 56 18.79 -13.49 6.56
C GLU A 56 18.27 -12.95 7.89
N ALA A 57 17.35 -13.66 8.54
CA ALA A 57 16.78 -13.27 9.84
C ALA A 57 17.79 -13.33 10.99
N ILE A 58 18.86 -14.12 10.87
CA ILE A 58 19.99 -14.10 11.80
C ILE A 58 20.90 -12.88 11.54
N ILE A 59 21.14 -12.53 10.28
CA ILE A 59 22.15 -11.54 9.88
C ILE A 59 21.62 -10.11 9.93
N VAL A 60 20.44 -9.85 9.34
CA VAL A 60 19.86 -8.51 9.16
C VAL A 60 19.68 -7.73 10.46
N PRO A 61 19.34 -8.33 11.62
CA PRO A 61 19.28 -7.60 12.89
C PRO A 61 20.59 -6.90 13.29
N PHE A 62 21.74 -7.32 12.75
CA PHE A 62 23.02 -6.68 13.00
C PHE A 62 23.33 -5.50 12.05
N PHE A 63 22.50 -5.26 11.03
CA PHE A 63 22.66 -4.18 10.06
C PHE A 63 22.13 -2.85 10.63
N ASN A 64 22.76 -2.40 11.70
CA ASN A 64 22.42 -1.16 12.42
C ASN A 64 23.38 0.00 12.10
N GLY A 65 24.32 -0.19 11.16
CA GLY A 65 25.33 0.81 10.79
C GLY A 65 26.45 1.00 11.80
N GLN A 66 26.49 0.21 12.88
CA GLN A 66 27.55 0.26 13.89
C GLN A 66 28.53 -0.90 13.74
N ASN A 67 28.01 -2.10 13.49
CA ASN A 67 28.80 -3.31 13.28
C ASN A 67 29.42 -3.33 11.88
N THR A 68 30.70 -3.71 11.82
CA THR A 68 31.40 -3.99 10.57
C THR A 68 31.01 -5.36 10.02
N LYS A 69 31.15 -5.59 8.70
CA LYS A 69 30.91 -6.91 8.10
C LYS A 69 31.71 -8.02 8.78
N ILE A 70 32.96 -7.76 9.18
CA ILE A 70 33.77 -8.75 9.88
C ILE A 70 33.26 -9.06 11.29
N GLU A 71 32.70 -8.07 12.01
CA GLU A 71 32.03 -8.31 13.30
C GLU A 71 30.75 -9.14 13.12
N ILE A 72 29.94 -8.80 12.11
CA ILE A 72 28.71 -9.54 11.79
C ILE A 72 29.04 -11.00 11.43
N TYR A 73 30.09 -11.22 10.64
CA TYR A 73 30.57 -12.56 10.32
C TYR A 73 31.01 -13.35 11.57
N ARG A 74 31.68 -12.70 12.53
CA ARG A 74 32.03 -13.34 13.81
C ARG A 74 30.77 -13.72 14.60
N TYR A 75 29.76 -12.84 14.65
CA TYR A 75 28.47 -13.18 15.27
C TYR A 75 27.79 -14.36 14.56
N TRP A 76 27.84 -14.41 13.24
CA TRP A 76 27.33 -15.53 12.45
C TRP A 76 28.00 -16.86 12.83
N LEU A 77 29.33 -16.88 12.94
CA LEU A 77 30.06 -18.08 13.37
C LEU A 77 29.72 -18.48 14.81
N ASP A 78 29.66 -17.50 15.73
CA ASP A 78 29.32 -17.72 17.15
C ASP A 78 27.90 -18.33 17.28
N ILE A 79 26.91 -17.75 16.61
CA ILE A 79 25.50 -18.17 16.66
C ILE A 79 25.33 -19.61 16.15
N ASN A 80 26.09 -19.97 15.11
CA ASN A 80 26.03 -21.31 14.51
C ASN A 80 26.95 -22.32 15.21
N ASN A 81 27.63 -21.94 16.29
CA ASN A 81 28.62 -22.78 16.99
C ASN A 81 29.65 -23.39 16.01
N ALA A 82 30.24 -22.55 15.15
CA ALA A 82 31.16 -22.98 14.11
C ALA A 82 32.32 -23.82 14.65
N SER A 83 32.61 -24.93 13.97
CA SER A 83 33.77 -25.78 14.23
C SER A 83 34.76 -25.66 13.06
N GLN A 84 35.96 -26.24 13.22
CA GLN A 84 36.95 -26.27 12.14
C GLN A 84 36.42 -26.97 10.88
N GLU A 85 35.49 -27.91 11.03
CA GLU A 85 34.87 -28.65 9.92
C GLU A 85 33.77 -27.85 9.22
N SER A 86 33.00 -27.03 9.96
CA SER A 86 31.86 -26.28 9.40
C SER A 86 32.19 -24.86 8.94
N ILE A 87 33.35 -24.32 9.31
CA ILE A 87 33.69 -22.91 9.05
C ILE A 87 33.68 -22.56 7.56
N ASN A 88 34.16 -23.44 6.68
CA ASN A 88 34.20 -23.19 5.24
C ASN A 88 32.79 -23.09 4.64
N ASP A 89 31.90 -24.01 5.02
CA ASP A 89 30.51 -24.01 4.56
C ASP A 89 29.73 -22.80 5.09
N LEU A 90 29.88 -22.49 6.38
CA LEU A 90 29.27 -21.31 7.00
C LEU A 90 29.76 -20.01 6.36
N THR A 91 31.03 -19.95 5.95
CA THR A 91 31.59 -18.79 5.24
C THR A 91 31.00 -18.66 3.85
N CYS A 92 30.89 -19.76 3.10
CA CYS A 92 30.27 -19.77 1.78
C CYS A 92 28.80 -19.30 1.85
N ILE A 93 28.04 -19.79 2.84
CA ILE A 93 26.66 -19.37 3.09
C ILE A 93 26.61 -17.87 3.40
N PHE A 94 27.44 -17.40 4.33
CA PHE A 94 27.49 -16.00 4.73
C PHE A 94 27.78 -15.08 3.55
N THR A 95 28.84 -15.33 2.79
CA THR A 95 29.22 -14.51 1.64
C THR A 95 28.10 -14.45 0.60
N ARG A 96 27.45 -15.58 0.32
CA ARG A 96 26.32 -15.63 -0.63
C ARG A 96 25.11 -14.82 -0.14
N VAL A 97 24.80 -14.86 1.15
CA VAL A 97 23.69 -14.06 1.70
C VAL A 97 24.03 -12.58 1.73
N MET A 98 25.26 -12.21 2.09
CA MET A 98 25.73 -10.82 2.02
C MET A 98 25.61 -10.25 0.60
N ASP A 99 26.02 -11.01 -0.42
CA ASP A 99 25.88 -10.61 -1.83
C ASP A 99 24.44 -10.34 -2.25
N ILE A 100 23.47 -11.08 -1.69
CA ILE A 100 22.03 -10.88 -1.95
C ILE A 100 21.54 -9.64 -1.21
N LEU A 101 21.91 -9.48 0.07
CA LEU A 101 21.47 -8.37 0.91
C LEU A 101 22.03 -7.03 0.42
N GLU A 102 23.29 -6.97 -0.01
CA GLU A 102 23.92 -5.76 -0.54
C GLU A 102 23.31 -5.28 -1.86
N LYS A 103 22.68 -6.19 -2.62
CA LYS A 103 21.94 -5.85 -3.84
C LYS A 103 20.47 -5.51 -3.57
N SER A 104 20.02 -5.61 -2.32
CA SER A 104 18.64 -5.30 -1.95
C SER A 104 18.42 -3.80 -1.83
N GLU A 105 17.17 -3.37 -2.02
CA GLU A 105 16.81 -1.95 -1.90
C GLU A 105 16.78 -1.42 -0.46
N PHE A 106 16.88 -2.31 0.54
CA PHE A 106 16.70 -1.95 1.95
C PHE A 106 18.02 -1.88 2.73
N VAL A 107 19.14 -2.31 2.15
CA VAL A 107 20.47 -2.26 2.78
C VAL A 107 21.34 -1.26 2.04
N SER A 108 22.00 -0.37 2.78
CA SER A 108 23.04 0.52 2.24
C SER A 108 23.97 0.98 3.37
N GLU A 109 25.13 1.51 3.03
CA GLU A 109 25.99 2.25 3.96
C GLU A 109 25.62 3.74 4.03
N ASP A 110 24.95 4.23 2.98
CA ASP A 110 24.45 5.60 2.86
C ASP A 110 22.98 5.70 3.27
N GLY A 111 22.52 6.89 3.62
CA GLY A 111 21.12 7.14 3.99
C GLY A 111 20.82 7.08 5.49
N GLU A 112 19.58 7.41 5.86
CA GLU A 112 19.12 7.44 7.24
C GLU A 112 18.86 6.01 7.75
N LEU A 113 19.24 5.71 9.00
CA LEU A 113 19.00 4.42 9.64
C LEU A 113 17.50 4.11 9.74
N SER A 114 17.12 2.85 9.57
CA SER A 114 15.75 2.38 9.78
C SER A 114 15.25 2.74 11.19
N PRO A 115 14.02 3.28 11.32
CA PRO A 115 13.48 3.66 12.62
C PRO A 115 13.29 2.46 13.56
N THR A 116 13.22 1.22 13.04
CA THR A 116 13.18 -0.01 13.83
C THR A 116 14.30 -0.08 14.88
N PHE A 117 15.52 0.36 14.53
CA PHE A 117 16.66 0.33 15.45
C PHE A 117 16.62 1.43 16.50
N THR A 118 15.88 2.51 16.26
CA THR A 118 15.70 3.61 17.22
C THR A 118 14.47 3.45 18.10
N ASP A 119 13.47 2.69 17.64
CA ASP A 119 12.23 2.43 18.36
C ASP A 119 12.38 1.34 19.44
N GLY A 120 13.51 0.61 19.46
CA GLY A 120 13.79 -0.45 20.44
C GLY A 120 13.05 -1.75 20.18
N SER A 121 12.71 -2.03 18.92
CA SER A 121 12.00 -3.26 18.52
C SER A 121 12.81 -4.53 18.83
N ASP A 122 12.14 -5.58 19.30
CA ASP A 122 12.74 -6.91 19.43
C ASP A 122 12.82 -7.60 18.06
N LEU A 123 14.03 -7.85 17.59
CA LEU A 123 14.32 -8.43 16.28
C LEU A 123 14.75 -9.90 16.33
N VAL A 124 14.60 -10.55 17.48
CA VAL A 124 14.90 -11.99 17.62
C VAL A 124 13.61 -12.79 17.44
N PRO A 125 13.38 -13.45 16.29
CA PRO A 125 12.20 -14.29 16.11
C PRO A 125 12.35 -15.61 16.88
N ASP A 126 11.24 -16.32 17.07
CA ASP A 126 11.30 -17.69 17.58
C ASP A 126 11.75 -18.65 16.45
N PHE A 127 13.05 -18.92 16.39
CA PHE A 127 13.62 -19.81 15.38
C PHE A 127 13.06 -21.25 15.44
N LYS A 128 12.48 -21.70 16.55
CA LYS A 128 11.88 -23.04 16.65
C LYS A 128 10.55 -23.13 15.89
N SER A 129 9.78 -22.04 15.85
CA SER A 129 8.51 -21.95 15.13
C SER A 129 8.60 -21.13 13.84
N TYR A 130 9.83 -20.83 13.39
CA TYR A 130 10.07 -20.01 12.21
C TYR A 130 9.51 -20.66 10.95
N SER A 131 8.77 -19.88 10.17
CA SER A 131 8.14 -20.33 8.94
C SER A 131 8.65 -19.54 7.74
N PHE A 132 9.09 -20.25 6.70
CA PHE A 132 9.53 -19.67 5.43
C PHE A 132 9.46 -20.72 4.31
N PRO A 133 8.92 -20.40 3.11
CA PRO A 133 8.17 -19.17 2.80
C PRO A 133 6.80 -19.14 3.48
N VAL A 134 6.18 -17.97 3.58
CA VAL A 134 4.80 -17.81 4.10
C VAL A 134 3.88 -17.22 3.05
N ASN A 135 2.67 -17.76 2.94
CA ASN A 135 1.63 -17.25 2.03
C ASN A 135 0.84 -16.07 2.65
N ARG A 136 0.96 -15.89 3.97
CA ARG A 136 0.24 -14.90 4.75
C ARG A 136 1.04 -14.52 5.99
N LEU A 137 1.06 -13.23 6.32
CA LEU A 137 1.75 -12.70 7.49
C LEU A 137 0.91 -12.88 8.76
N GLU A 138 1.57 -12.89 9.93
CA GLU A 138 0.89 -12.99 11.23
C GLU A 138 0.23 -11.67 11.64
N ARG A 139 0.62 -10.55 11.01
CA ARG A 139 0.01 -9.23 11.17
C ARG A 139 -0.12 -8.52 9.82
N PRO A 140 -1.14 -7.66 9.61
CA PRO A 140 -1.20 -6.85 8.38
C PRO A 140 0.00 -5.90 8.31
N ILE A 141 0.47 -5.62 7.10
CA ILE A 141 1.45 -4.54 6.87
C ILE A 141 0.74 -3.19 6.83
N SER A 142 -0.46 -3.14 6.24
CA SER A 142 -1.24 -1.90 6.14
C SER A 142 -2.69 -2.08 6.56
N VAL A 143 -3.26 -1.02 7.10
CA VAL A 143 -4.69 -0.94 7.45
C VAL A 143 -5.25 0.36 6.88
N SER A 144 -6.40 0.29 6.20
CA SER A 144 -7.12 1.50 5.76
C SER A 144 -8.25 1.80 6.74
N LEU A 145 -8.27 3.02 7.30
CA LEU A 145 -9.31 3.50 8.20
C LEU A 145 -10.31 4.36 7.43
N GLU A 146 -11.47 3.80 7.09
CA GLU A 146 -12.58 4.54 6.51
C GLU A 146 -13.42 5.13 7.65
N ILE A 147 -13.10 6.34 8.10
CA ILE A 147 -13.70 6.94 9.31
C ILE A 147 -15.06 7.61 9.07
N THR A 148 -15.45 7.78 7.80
CA THR A 148 -16.72 8.37 7.39
C THR A 148 -17.11 7.90 5.99
N ASN A 149 -18.41 7.74 5.75
CA ASN A 149 -18.98 7.58 4.41
C ASN A 149 -19.51 8.91 3.82
N ASN A 150 -19.39 10.02 4.56
CA ASN A 150 -19.80 11.35 4.11
C ASN A 150 -18.78 11.95 3.12
N CYS A 151 -19.30 12.61 2.09
CA CYS A 151 -18.49 13.25 1.07
C CYS A 151 -19.05 14.62 0.71
N ALA A 152 -18.17 15.59 0.44
CA ALA A 152 -18.58 16.93 0.01
C ALA A 152 -19.10 16.99 -1.44
N THR A 153 -18.92 15.90 -2.21
CA THR A 153 -19.22 15.83 -3.65
C THR A 153 -19.98 14.56 -3.99
N ASP A 154 -20.61 14.51 -5.17
CA ASP A 154 -21.28 13.31 -5.70
C ASP A 154 -20.76 12.99 -7.11
N CYS A 155 -19.46 12.72 -7.21
CA CYS A 155 -18.81 12.53 -8.51
C CYS A 155 -19.48 11.44 -9.34
N ILE A 156 -19.69 11.71 -10.63
CA ILE A 156 -20.32 10.77 -11.56
C ILE A 156 -19.48 9.50 -11.76
N TYR A 157 -18.17 9.60 -11.56
CA TYR A 157 -17.19 8.52 -11.70
C TYR A 157 -16.84 7.83 -10.37
N CYS A 158 -17.43 8.23 -9.23
CA CYS A 158 -17.03 7.75 -7.91
C CYS A 158 -17.26 6.25 -7.75
N TYR A 159 -16.27 5.51 -7.23
CA TYR A 159 -16.39 4.07 -7.02
C TYR A 159 -16.98 3.69 -5.65
N ALA A 160 -16.99 4.59 -4.68
CA ALA A 160 -17.21 4.26 -3.27
C ALA A 160 -18.68 3.92 -2.96
N GLU A 161 -18.89 2.88 -2.15
CA GLU A 161 -20.15 2.61 -1.49
C GLU A 161 -20.32 3.54 -0.29
N ARG A 162 -21.23 4.51 -0.41
CA ARG A 162 -21.50 5.53 0.62
C ARG A 162 -22.78 5.23 1.39
N LEU A 163 -22.99 3.95 1.74
CA LEU A 163 -24.14 3.56 2.55
C LEU A 163 -24.04 4.19 3.95
N PRO A 164 -25.11 4.80 4.49
CA PRO A 164 -25.10 5.30 5.85
C PRO A 164 -24.82 4.17 6.84
N CYS A 165 -23.90 4.42 7.77
CA CYS A 165 -23.67 3.56 8.93
C CYS A 165 -23.33 4.42 10.15
N ARG A 166 -23.32 3.81 11.34
CA ARG A 166 -22.87 4.49 12.55
C ARG A 166 -21.39 4.86 12.39
N GLU A 167 -21.05 6.11 12.59
CA GLU A 167 -19.65 6.52 12.71
C GLU A 167 -19.19 6.33 14.16
N LEU A 168 -18.00 5.75 14.34
CA LEU A 168 -17.33 5.66 15.65
C LEU A 168 -17.07 7.07 16.20
N ASP A 169 -17.11 7.25 17.52
CA ASP A 169 -16.69 8.51 18.15
C ASP A 169 -15.15 8.61 18.23
N PHE A 170 -14.66 9.80 18.60
CA PHE A 170 -13.23 10.07 18.70
C PHE A 170 -12.49 9.10 19.65
N ASN A 171 -13.05 8.77 20.80
CA ASN A 171 -12.39 7.92 21.78
C ASN A 171 -12.29 6.47 21.29
N GLN A 172 -13.33 6.00 20.59
CA GLN A 172 -13.32 4.71 19.93
C GLN A 172 -12.21 4.64 18.85
N ILE A 173 -12.12 5.66 17.99
CA ILE A 173 -11.07 5.73 16.96
C ILE A 173 -9.68 5.83 17.59
N LYS A 174 -9.52 6.61 18.66
CA LYS A 174 -8.27 6.73 19.41
C LYS A 174 -7.80 5.39 19.97
N SER A 175 -8.71 4.58 20.52
CA SER A 175 -8.39 3.23 21.00
C SER A 175 -7.88 2.33 19.86
N ILE A 176 -8.48 2.45 18.67
CA ILE A 176 -8.06 1.71 17.47
C ILE A 176 -6.69 2.16 16.98
N ILE A 177 -6.42 3.46 16.94
CA ILE A 177 -5.09 4.01 16.60
C ILE A 177 -4.02 3.46 17.53
N LYS A 178 -4.32 3.40 18.84
CA LYS A 178 -3.41 2.84 19.83
C LYS A 178 -3.14 1.35 19.57
N ASP A 179 -4.19 0.55 19.34
CA ASP A 179 -4.08 -0.88 19.04
C ASP A 179 -3.23 -1.15 17.79
N LEU A 180 -3.39 -0.37 16.72
CA LEU A 180 -2.56 -0.47 15.51
C LEU A 180 -1.08 -0.18 15.81
N TYR A 181 -0.80 0.85 16.60
CA TYR A 181 0.56 1.23 16.96
C TYR A 181 1.25 0.18 17.85
N GLU A 182 0.56 -0.32 18.88
CA GLU A 182 1.07 -1.36 19.79
C GLU A 182 1.37 -2.68 19.06
N ASN A 183 0.80 -2.89 17.88
CA ASN A 183 1.03 -4.05 17.02
C ASN A 183 2.04 -3.79 15.86
N ASP A 184 2.76 -2.66 15.88
CA ASP A 184 3.75 -2.27 14.87
C ASP A 184 3.15 -2.15 13.45
N ILE A 185 1.95 -1.59 13.34
CA ILE A 185 1.28 -1.30 12.07
C ILE A 185 1.36 0.21 11.82
N TYR A 186 2.27 0.62 10.94
CA TYR A 186 2.57 2.04 10.71
C TYR A 186 2.03 2.60 9.39
N ILE A 187 1.64 1.74 8.45
CA ILE A 187 1.00 2.16 7.19
C ILE A 187 -0.51 2.14 7.44
N VAL A 188 -1.06 3.27 7.85
CA VAL A 188 -2.47 3.39 8.26
C VAL A 188 -3.15 4.41 7.37
N ASP A 189 -3.60 3.98 6.19
CA ASP A 189 -4.16 4.89 5.22
C ASP A 189 -5.54 5.41 5.65
N VAL A 190 -5.90 6.63 5.25
CA VAL A 190 -7.22 7.20 5.52
C VAL A 190 -8.08 7.02 4.27
N GLY A 191 -8.88 5.96 4.29
CA GLY A 191 -9.75 5.59 3.17
C GLY A 191 -11.17 6.14 3.31
N GLY A 192 -12.06 5.59 2.49
CA GLY A 192 -13.49 5.88 2.54
C GLY A 192 -13.89 7.06 1.68
N ALA A 193 -14.77 7.91 2.20
CA ALA A 193 -15.26 9.09 1.51
C ALA A 193 -14.28 10.29 1.68
N ASP A 194 -14.74 11.45 2.16
CA ASP A 194 -13.85 12.60 2.33
C ASP A 194 -13.63 12.90 3.82
N VAL A 195 -12.39 12.68 4.28
CA VAL A 195 -11.99 12.81 5.69
C VAL A 195 -12.38 14.16 6.30
N PHE A 196 -12.29 15.25 5.54
CA PHE A 196 -12.53 16.60 6.06
C PHE A 196 -14.02 16.97 6.16
N THR A 197 -14.92 16.06 5.81
CA THR A 197 -16.36 16.23 6.09
C THR A 197 -16.71 15.87 7.53
N ARG A 198 -15.82 15.18 8.22
CA ARG A 198 -15.99 14.76 9.61
C ARG A 198 -15.56 15.89 10.56
N TRP A 199 -16.40 16.18 11.56
CA TRP A 199 -16.25 17.36 12.43
C TRP A 199 -15.00 17.36 13.31
N ASP A 200 -14.52 16.18 13.73
CA ASP A 200 -13.33 15.94 14.56
C ASP A 200 -12.11 15.46 13.74
N ALA A 201 -12.14 15.57 12.41
CA ALA A 201 -11.11 15.02 11.52
C ALA A 201 -9.68 15.39 11.94
N PHE A 202 -9.42 16.65 12.29
CA PHE A 202 -8.10 17.08 12.71
C PHE A 202 -7.64 16.49 14.05
N GLN A 203 -8.55 16.18 14.98
CA GLN A 203 -8.19 15.51 16.23
C GLN A 203 -7.71 14.08 15.95
N ILE A 204 -8.39 13.39 15.02
CA ILE A 204 -7.99 12.05 14.57
C ILE A 204 -6.63 12.09 13.87
N LEU A 205 -6.43 13.03 12.95
CA LEU A 205 -5.16 13.20 12.23
C LEU A 205 -4.00 13.50 13.19
N GLU A 206 -4.22 14.33 14.21
CA GLU A 206 -3.24 14.59 15.27
C GLU A 206 -2.86 13.31 16.03
N GLU A 207 -3.84 12.50 16.41
CA GLU A 207 -3.60 11.22 17.08
C GLU A 207 -2.78 10.26 16.19
N MET A 208 -3.11 10.17 14.90
CA MET A 208 -2.35 9.36 13.93
C MET A 208 -0.90 9.84 13.76
N VAL A 209 -0.70 11.17 13.74
CA VAL A 209 0.63 11.79 13.64
C VAL A 209 1.48 11.47 14.87
N ASN A 210 0.89 11.57 16.07
CA ASN A 210 1.55 11.25 17.34
C ASN A 210 1.98 9.78 17.43
N HIS A 211 1.25 8.88 16.78
CA HIS A 211 1.60 7.45 16.65
C HIS A 211 2.49 7.15 15.43
N LYS A 212 3.13 8.17 14.84
CA LYS A 212 4.10 8.04 13.74
C LYS A 212 3.53 7.34 12.49
N PHE A 213 2.22 7.37 12.28
CA PHE A 213 1.63 6.73 11.11
C PHE A 213 1.97 7.46 9.82
N VAL A 214 2.14 6.65 8.78
CA VAL A 214 2.27 7.05 7.39
C VAL A 214 0.92 6.81 6.72
N PHE A 215 0.35 7.88 6.17
CA PHE A 215 -0.98 7.86 5.58
C PHE A 215 -1.07 8.84 4.42
N PHE A 216 -2.06 8.62 3.56
CA PHE A 216 -2.36 9.46 2.42
C PHE A 216 -3.75 10.08 2.62
N LEU A 217 -3.85 11.40 2.39
CA LEU A 217 -5.12 12.12 2.42
C LEU A 217 -5.47 12.57 1.03
N SER A 218 -6.68 12.25 0.58
CA SER A 218 -7.26 12.80 -0.64
C SER A 218 -8.55 13.53 -0.31
N THR A 219 -8.71 14.73 -0.85
CA THR A 219 -9.90 15.54 -0.59
C THR A 219 -10.40 16.31 -1.81
N LYS A 220 -11.70 16.59 -1.78
CA LYS A 220 -12.42 17.56 -2.59
C LYS A 220 -13.07 18.67 -1.73
N VAL A 221 -12.88 18.64 -0.42
CA VAL A 221 -13.30 19.71 0.49
C VAL A 221 -12.43 20.95 0.25
N HIS A 222 -13.02 22.14 0.40
CA HIS A 222 -12.29 23.40 0.38
C HIS A 222 -11.40 23.50 1.62
N ILE A 223 -10.09 23.65 1.40
CA ILE A 223 -9.11 23.81 2.47
C ILE A 223 -8.89 25.31 2.70
N THR A 224 -9.40 25.79 3.83
CA THR A 224 -9.15 27.17 4.27
C THR A 224 -7.67 27.36 4.65
N TYR A 225 -7.23 28.61 4.73
CA TYR A 225 -5.87 28.90 5.20
C TYR A 225 -5.61 28.36 6.61
N GLU A 226 -6.55 28.50 7.54
CA GLU A 226 -6.44 27.93 8.90
C GLU A 226 -6.29 26.40 8.87
N ALA A 227 -7.09 25.72 8.04
CA ALA A 227 -6.97 24.27 7.87
C ALA A 227 -5.60 23.88 7.29
N ALA A 228 -5.08 24.66 6.34
CA ALA A 228 -3.74 24.47 5.78
C ALA A 228 -2.63 24.67 6.82
N GLU A 229 -2.74 25.68 7.70
CA GLU A 229 -1.79 25.90 8.81
C GLU A 229 -1.78 24.71 9.77
N ARG A 230 -2.96 24.14 10.08
CA ARG A 230 -3.07 22.94 10.90
C ARG A 230 -2.43 21.73 10.24
N LEU A 231 -2.62 21.54 8.92
CA LEU A 231 -1.95 20.47 8.18
C LEU A 231 -0.43 20.62 8.21
N ALA A 232 0.08 21.84 8.04
CA ALA A 232 1.51 22.14 8.13
C ALA A 232 2.08 21.82 9.52
N ALA A 233 1.38 22.25 10.58
CA ALA A 233 1.77 21.99 11.96
C ALA A 233 1.83 20.48 12.28
N LEU A 234 0.96 19.67 11.66
CA LEU A 234 0.95 18.22 11.77
C LEU A 234 1.97 17.51 10.86
N GLY A 235 2.75 18.26 10.07
CA GLY A 235 3.72 17.70 9.12
C GLY A 235 3.06 16.98 7.93
N ILE A 236 1.81 17.31 7.59
CA ILE A 236 1.08 16.71 6.48
C ILE A 236 1.30 17.52 5.20
N GLY A 237 1.71 16.85 4.13
CA GLY A 237 2.02 17.50 2.85
C GLY A 237 3.32 18.32 2.86
N ILE A 238 4.22 18.07 3.82
CA ILE A 238 5.55 18.68 3.90
C ILE A 238 6.54 17.92 3.01
N ARG A 239 7.35 18.65 2.24
CA ARG A 239 8.31 18.09 1.27
C ARG A 239 9.44 17.31 1.93
N ASP A 240 10.07 17.94 2.92
CA ASP A 240 11.30 17.47 3.55
C ASP A 240 11.03 16.63 4.80
N ALA A 241 9.82 16.08 4.92
CA ALA A 241 9.52 15.09 5.93
C ALA A 241 10.40 13.85 5.74
N LYS A 242 10.88 13.28 6.86
CA LYS A 242 11.63 12.02 6.85
C LYS A 242 10.86 10.96 6.04
N PRO A 243 11.52 10.13 5.22
CA PRO A 243 10.83 9.18 4.35
C PRO A 243 9.81 8.28 5.06
N HIS A 244 10.14 7.80 6.28
CA HIS A 244 9.27 6.95 7.10
C HIS A 244 8.16 7.69 7.87
N LEU A 245 8.06 9.02 7.72
CA LEU A 245 7.01 9.86 8.30
C LEU A 245 6.28 10.69 7.22
N LYS A 246 6.52 10.40 5.94
CA LYS A 246 5.99 11.19 4.83
C LYS A 246 4.49 10.99 4.69
N ARG A 247 3.71 12.05 4.94
CA ARG A 247 2.25 12.07 4.81
C ARG A 247 1.86 12.92 3.62
N ILE A 248 1.18 12.33 2.66
CA ILE A 248 0.89 12.98 1.39
C ILE A 248 -0.51 13.58 1.47
N LEU A 249 -0.64 14.83 1.04
CA LEU A 249 -1.94 15.47 0.77
C LEU A 249 -2.17 15.50 -0.74
N GLN A 250 -3.37 15.12 -1.15
CA GLN A 250 -3.85 15.25 -2.52
C GLN A 250 -5.12 16.08 -2.56
N ILE A 251 -5.15 17.05 -3.46
CA ILE A 251 -6.37 17.75 -3.87
C ILE A 251 -6.79 17.19 -5.22
N SER A 252 -8.00 16.63 -5.30
CA SER A 252 -8.44 15.96 -6.52
C SER A 252 -9.11 16.96 -7.47
N ILE A 253 -8.54 17.24 -8.63
CA ILE A 253 -9.04 18.25 -9.56
C ILE A 253 -9.05 17.66 -10.96
N ASP A 254 -10.24 17.55 -11.55
CA ASP A 254 -10.42 16.77 -12.78
C ASP A 254 -10.45 17.61 -14.06
N SER A 255 -10.59 18.93 -13.96
CA SER A 255 -10.53 19.82 -15.13
C SER A 255 -10.10 21.24 -14.75
N ALA A 256 -9.41 21.91 -15.68
CA ALA A 256 -9.12 23.34 -15.61
C ALA A 256 -10.25 24.21 -16.18
N ASP A 257 -11.29 23.58 -16.75
CA ASP A 257 -12.56 24.18 -17.16
C ASP A 257 -13.56 24.11 -16.00
N SER A 258 -14.16 25.25 -15.64
CA SER A 258 -15.05 25.36 -14.47
C SER A 258 -16.36 24.59 -14.62
N GLU A 259 -16.91 24.51 -15.83
CA GLU A 259 -18.18 23.81 -16.09
C GLU A 259 -17.96 22.30 -16.02
N ILE A 260 -16.93 21.80 -16.70
CA ILE A 260 -16.55 20.38 -16.68
C ILE A 260 -16.17 19.95 -15.26
N ALA A 261 -15.34 20.74 -14.56
CA ALA A 261 -14.95 20.44 -13.18
C ALA A 261 -16.19 20.32 -12.27
N SER A 262 -17.14 21.26 -12.38
CA SER A 262 -18.36 21.27 -11.58
C SER A 262 -19.31 20.12 -11.92
N PHE A 263 -19.44 19.81 -13.21
CA PHE A 263 -20.26 18.71 -13.71
C PHE A 263 -19.78 17.36 -13.18
N LEU A 264 -18.47 17.08 -13.33
CA LEU A 264 -17.88 15.80 -12.95
C LEU A 264 -18.08 15.45 -11.47
N VAL A 265 -18.02 16.45 -10.58
CA VAL A 265 -18.17 16.26 -9.12
C VAL A 265 -19.58 16.59 -8.60
N LYS A 266 -20.49 17.01 -9.48
CA LYS A 266 -21.83 17.55 -9.17
C LYS A 266 -21.81 18.65 -8.10
N ARG A 267 -20.87 19.59 -8.21
CA ARG A 267 -20.71 20.71 -7.26
C ARG A 267 -20.39 21.99 -8.01
N ARG A 268 -21.18 23.04 -7.78
CA ARG A 268 -20.92 24.37 -8.37
C ARG A 268 -19.63 24.97 -7.84
N ASN A 269 -18.97 25.78 -8.67
CA ASN A 269 -17.76 26.55 -8.35
C ASN A 269 -16.60 25.69 -7.84
N TYR A 270 -16.59 24.40 -8.21
CA TYR A 270 -15.61 23.45 -7.66
C TYR A 270 -14.17 23.89 -7.95
N LEU A 271 -13.87 24.22 -9.21
CA LEU A 271 -12.54 24.64 -9.62
C LEU A 271 -12.05 25.90 -8.86
N GLU A 272 -12.92 26.87 -8.62
CA GLU A 272 -12.59 28.09 -7.88
C GLU A 272 -12.15 27.74 -6.45
N THR A 273 -12.96 26.93 -5.76
CA THR A 273 -12.64 26.47 -4.40
C THR A 273 -11.36 25.63 -4.36
N SER A 274 -11.11 24.79 -5.38
CA SER A 274 -9.87 24.00 -5.46
C SER A 274 -8.63 24.85 -5.70
N VAL A 275 -8.74 25.91 -6.53
CA VAL A 275 -7.66 26.89 -6.73
C VAL A 275 -7.34 27.61 -5.42
N ASP A 276 -8.36 28.00 -4.66
CA ASP A 276 -8.17 28.62 -3.35
C ASP A 276 -7.52 27.66 -2.35
N SER A 277 -7.97 26.40 -2.29
CA SER A 277 -7.34 25.34 -1.47
C SER A 277 -5.85 25.21 -1.76
N VAL A 278 -5.46 25.16 -3.04
CA VAL A 278 -4.05 25.03 -3.44
C VAL A 278 -3.24 26.25 -2.98
N LYS A 279 -3.75 27.46 -3.19
CA LYS A 279 -3.09 28.70 -2.74
C LYS A 279 -2.91 28.73 -1.22
N ASN A 280 -3.95 28.35 -0.47
CA ASN A 280 -3.92 28.29 0.98
C ASN A 280 -2.89 27.28 1.48
N CYS A 281 -2.88 26.07 0.92
CA CYS A 281 -1.90 25.03 1.21
C CYS A 281 -0.46 25.51 0.96
N VAL A 282 -0.18 26.00 -0.25
CA VAL A 282 1.19 26.41 -0.62
C VAL A 282 1.66 27.58 0.23
N LYS A 283 0.78 28.54 0.53
CA LYS A 283 1.08 29.66 1.43
C LYS A 283 1.43 29.19 2.85
N ALA A 284 0.83 28.10 3.33
CA ALA A 284 1.12 27.50 4.63
C ALA A 284 2.34 26.53 4.62
N GLY A 285 3.00 26.34 3.47
CA GLY A 285 4.11 25.38 3.32
C GLY A 285 3.65 23.93 3.11
N VAL A 286 2.39 23.71 2.77
CA VAL A 286 1.82 22.41 2.39
C VAL A 286 1.79 22.29 0.88
N TYR A 287 2.35 21.21 0.35
CA TYR A 287 2.51 21.01 -1.10
C TYR A 287 1.67 19.82 -1.57
N PRO A 288 0.42 20.07 -1.97
CA PRO A 288 -0.47 19.00 -2.38
C PRO A 288 -0.09 18.43 -3.75
N ARG A 289 -0.32 17.12 -3.92
CA ARG A 289 -0.44 16.49 -5.24
C ARG A 289 -1.78 16.87 -5.86
N ILE A 290 -1.81 17.10 -7.17
CA ILE A 290 -3.07 17.11 -7.93
C ILE A 290 -3.28 15.76 -8.59
N LYS A 291 -4.47 15.17 -8.37
CA LYS A 291 -4.90 13.97 -9.10
C LYS A 291 -6.16 14.24 -9.88
N CYS A 292 -6.17 13.75 -11.12
CA CYS A 292 -7.29 13.84 -12.05
C CYS A 292 -7.71 12.43 -12.47
N VAL A 293 -9.01 12.16 -12.36
CA VAL A 293 -9.65 11.01 -13.01
C VAL A 293 -10.09 11.43 -14.41
N LEU A 294 -9.48 10.81 -15.42
CA LEU A 294 -9.77 11.06 -16.82
C LEU A 294 -10.94 10.19 -17.28
N THR A 295 -11.95 10.86 -17.80
CA THR A 295 -13.17 10.32 -18.39
C THR A 295 -13.30 10.84 -19.83
N SER A 296 -14.27 10.33 -20.59
CA SER A 296 -14.64 10.86 -21.90
C SER A 296 -14.92 12.38 -21.91
N TYR A 297 -15.35 12.96 -20.80
CA TYR A 297 -15.66 14.39 -20.68
C TYR A 297 -14.43 15.29 -20.46
N ASN A 298 -13.29 14.73 -20.03
CA ASN A 298 -12.11 15.50 -19.65
C ASN A 298 -10.79 14.84 -20.09
N ALA A 299 -10.82 14.03 -21.16
CA ALA A 299 -9.65 13.30 -21.67
C ALA A 299 -8.41 14.19 -21.91
N GLY A 300 -8.62 15.44 -22.37
CA GLY A 300 -7.57 16.43 -22.61
C GLY A 300 -7.16 17.28 -21.41
N ALA A 301 -7.66 17.01 -20.19
CA ALA A 301 -7.49 17.90 -19.05
C ALA A 301 -6.04 18.06 -18.56
N ALA A 302 -5.16 17.11 -18.86
CA ALA A 302 -3.83 17.04 -18.27
C ALA A 302 -3.01 18.33 -18.45
N ARG A 303 -2.90 18.83 -19.69
CA ARG A 303 -2.13 20.05 -19.98
C ARG A 303 -2.69 21.27 -19.26
N GLY A 304 -4.00 21.50 -19.38
CA GLY A 304 -4.65 22.66 -18.75
C GLY A 304 -4.53 22.66 -17.22
N LEU A 305 -4.56 21.48 -16.59
CA LEU A 305 -4.33 21.36 -15.15
C LEU A 305 -2.88 21.71 -14.78
N VAL A 306 -1.88 21.22 -15.53
CA VAL A 306 -0.47 21.57 -15.28
C VAL A 306 -0.25 23.06 -15.42
N GLU A 307 -0.65 23.65 -16.55
CA GLU A 307 -0.48 25.08 -16.84
C GLU A 307 -1.16 25.98 -15.79
N LYS A 308 -2.30 25.54 -15.24
CA LYS A 308 -3.05 26.30 -14.22
C LYS A 308 -2.43 26.21 -12.83
N PHE A 309 -1.94 25.04 -12.42
CA PHE A 309 -1.56 24.78 -11.03
C PHE A 309 -0.05 24.76 -10.78
N TYR A 310 0.77 24.54 -11.80
CA TYR A 310 2.23 24.67 -11.66
C TYR A 310 2.65 26.07 -11.17
N PRO A 311 2.15 27.19 -11.73
CA PRO A 311 2.49 28.54 -11.23
C PRO A 311 2.03 28.80 -9.79
N LEU A 312 1.13 27.98 -9.25
CA LEU A 312 0.65 28.06 -7.87
C LEU A 312 1.53 27.26 -6.89
N GLY A 313 2.61 26.61 -7.37
CA GLY A 313 3.55 25.85 -6.54
C GLY A 313 3.27 24.35 -6.45
N VAL A 314 2.39 23.81 -7.30
CA VAL A 314 2.15 22.36 -7.40
C VAL A 314 3.22 21.72 -8.26
N GLU A 315 3.83 20.65 -7.74
CA GLU A 315 4.92 19.95 -8.42
C GLU A 315 4.65 18.48 -8.77
N GLU A 316 3.58 17.90 -8.21
CA GLU A 316 3.24 16.50 -8.44
C GLU A 316 1.83 16.38 -9.04
N PHE A 317 1.75 15.75 -10.21
CA PHE A 317 0.52 15.53 -10.95
C PHE A 317 0.32 14.04 -11.26
N GLN A 318 -0.88 13.55 -10.98
CA GLN A 318 -1.27 12.17 -11.24
C GLN A 318 -2.54 12.11 -12.10
N PHE A 319 -2.46 11.39 -13.21
CA PHE A 319 -3.56 11.21 -14.15
C PHE A 319 -3.90 9.73 -14.23
N VAL A 320 -5.11 9.38 -13.83
CA VAL A 320 -5.61 7.99 -13.85
C VAL A 320 -6.83 7.90 -14.75
N HIS A 321 -7.01 6.76 -15.39
CA HIS A 321 -8.20 6.52 -16.20
C HIS A 321 -9.37 6.16 -15.30
N TYR A 322 -10.57 6.58 -15.68
CA TYR A 322 -11.78 6.01 -15.13
C TYR A 322 -11.80 4.49 -15.35
N GLY A 323 -12.14 3.75 -14.29
CA GLY A 323 -12.25 2.31 -14.27
C GLY A 323 -13.63 1.89 -13.76
N ARG A 324 -14.11 0.73 -14.20
CA ARG A 324 -15.37 0.17 -13.72
C ARG A 324 -15.27 -0.14 -12.22
N SER A 325 -16.30 0.21 -11.45
CA SER A 325 -16.42 -0.18 -10.04
C SER A 325 -17.62 -1.09 -9.79
N PHE A 326 -17.62 -1.81 -8.67
CA PHE A 326 -18.76 -2.64 -8.27
C PHE A 326 -20.03 -1.80 -8.06
N PHE A 327 -19.95 -0.68 -7.32
CA PHE A 327 -21.14 0.03 -6.83
C PHE A 327 -21.70 1.06 -7.80
N ARG A 328 -20.82 1.79 -8.49
CA ARG A 328 -21.19 2.96 -9.29
C ARG A 328 -20.31 2.98 -10.53
N HIS A 329 -20.93 2.77 -11.69
CA HIS A 329 -20.23 2.89 -12.95
C HIS A 329 -21.19 3.34 -14.04
N ASP A 330 -20.64 4.05 -15.02
CA ASP A 330 -21.25 4.41 -16.28
C ASP A 330 -20.18 4.22 -17.37
N ASP A 331 -20.47 3.37 -18.35
CA ASP A 331 -19.51 3.03 -19.40
C ASP A 331 -19.30 4.19 -20.39
N SER A 332 -20.21 5.16 -20.44
CA SER A 332 -20.02 6.38 -21.23
C SER A 332 -18.84 7.23 -20.73
N LEU A 333 -18.34 6.97 -19.52
CA LEU A 333 -17.19 7.67 -18.93
C LEU A 333 -15.84 7.12 -19.40
N PHE A 334 -15.78 5.99 -20.09
CA PHE A 334 -14.51 5.43 -20.55
C PHE A 334 -13.83 6.31 -21.60
N LEU A 335 -12.50 6.37 -21.50
CA LEU A 335 -11.68 6.96 -22.55
C LEU A 335 -11.72 6.11 -23.81
N SER A 336 -11.88 6.76 -24.96
CA SER A 336 -11.72 6.10 -26.25
C SER A 336 -10.26 5.72 -26.52
N PHE A 337 -10.00 4.88 -27.53
CA PHE A 337 -8.63 4.60 -27.97
C PHE A 337 -7.87 5.86 -28.34
N GLU A 338 -8.52 6.76 -29.08
CA GLU A 338 -7.94 8.01 -29.54
C GLU A 338 -7.59 8.93 -28.38
N ASP A 339 -8.44 8.98 -27.34
CA ASP A 339 -8.14 9.73 -26.12
C ASP A 339 -6.87 9.20 -25.44
N LYS A 340 -6.73 7.87 -25.35
CA LYS A 340 -5.54 7.24 -24.76
C LYS A 340 -4.28 7.54 -25.57
N LEU A 341 -4.35 7.54 -26.90
CA LEU A 341 -3.22 7.93 -27.76
C LEU A 341 -2.84 9.40 -27.56
N ARG A 342 -3.80 10.31 -27.58
CA ARG A 342 -3.57 11.75 -27.31
C ARG A 342 -2.98 11.99 -25.92
N LEU A 343 -3.40 11.22 -24.92
CA LEU A 343 -2.87 11.33 -23.57
C LEU A 343 -1.39 10.91 -23.50
N ILE A 344 -0.99 9.85 -24.22
CA ILE A 344 0.41 9.41 -24.29
C ILE A 344 1.30 10.51 -24.89
N GLU A 345 0.85 11.12 -26.00
CA GLU A 345 1.55 12.24 -26.63
C GLU A 345 1.66 13.44 -25.68
N THR A 346 0.55 13.79 -25.01
CA THR A 346 0.49 14.87 -24.02
C THR A 346 1.44 14.62 -22.86
N ALA A 347 1.49 13.38 -22.34
CA ALA A 347 2.41 13.00 -21.27
C ALA A 347 3.88 13.16 -21.69
N GLY A 348 4.23 12.76 -22.91
CA GLY A 348 5.58 12.95 -23.47
C GLY A 348 5.96 14.43 -23.59
N ALA A 349 5.04 15.26 -24.09
CA ALA A 349 5.24 16.70 -24.20
C ALA A 349 5.43 17.37 -22.83
N LEU A 350 4.55 17.07 -21.87
CA LEU A 350 4.61 17.64 -20.51
C LEU A 350 5.90 17.26 -19.78
N ARG A 351 6.35 16.00 -19.89
CA ARG A 351 7.63 15.57 -19.30
C ARG A 351 8.83 16.32 -19.89
N LYS A 352 8.78 16.71 -21.16
CA LYS A 352 9.84 17.47 -21.84
C LYS A 352 9.79 18.97 -21.50
N GLU A 353 8.59 19.54 -21.44
CA GLU A 353 8.38 20.97 -21.14
C GLU A 353 8.60 21.29 -19.66
N TYR A 354 8.30 20.34 -18.77
CA TYR A 354 8.38 20.50 -17.32
C TYR A 354 9.20 19.37 -16.66
N PRO A 355 10.51 19.25 -16.97
CA PRO A 355 11.36 18.15 -16.47
C PRO A 355 11.54 18.15 -14.94
N GLN A 356 11.29 19.28 -14.28
CA GLN A 356 11.32 19.44 -12.82
C GLN A 356 10.07 18.89 -12.12
N LEU A 357 8.99 18.63 -12.87
CA LEU A 357 7.72 18.17 -12.33
C LEU A 357 7.65 16.65 -12.25
N LYS A 358 6.97 16.15 -11.22
CA LYS A 358 6.71 14.73 -11.06
C LYS A 358 5.37 14.38 -11.68
N PHE A 359 5.41 13.54 -12.71
CA PHE A 359 4.23 13.04 -13.41
C PHE A 359 4.02 11.55 -13.20
N THR A 360 2.79 11.17 -12.89
CA THR A 360 2.33 9.76 -12.95
C THR A 360 1.14 9.68 -13.88
N PHE A 361 1.30 9.00 -15.01
CA PHE A 361 0.21 8.70 -15.95
C PHE A 361 -0.09 7.20 -15.88
N GLN A 362 -1.35 6.83 -15.79
CA GLN A 362 -1.75 5.44 -15.94
C GLN A 362 -1.51 4.99 -17.39
N GLU A 363 -0.55 4.10 -17.60
CA GLU A 363 -0.24 3.56 -18.91
C GLU A 363 -1.15 2.35 -19.19
N ASP A 364 -2.36 2.61 -19.67
CA ASP A 364 -3.25 1.58 -20.18
C ASP A 364 -3.50 1.81 -21.67
N LYS A 365 -2.97 0.93 -22.52
CA LYS A 365 -3.15 0.95 -23.97
C LYS A 365 -4.35 0.10 -24.42
N ASN A 366 -5.01 -0.62 -23.51
CA ASN A 366 -6.08 -1.55 -23.87
C ASN A 366 -7.41 -0.81 -23.97
N THR A 367 -8.15 -1.00 -25.05
CA THR A 367 -9.48 -0.40 -25.27
C THR A 367 -10.62 -1.37 -24.94
N GLY A 368 -10.38 -2.26 -23.98
CA GLY A 368 -11.16 -3.49 -23.79
C GLY A 368 -10.30 -4.70 -24.13
N ALA A 369 -9.44 -5.11 -23.19
CA ALA A 369 -8.70 -6.36 -23.30
C ALA A 369 -9.68 -7.55 -23.47
N PRO A 370 -9.26 -8.68 -24.07
CA PRO A 370 -10.01 -9.92 -23.89
C PRO A 370 -10.23 -10.10 -22.38
N ILE A 371 -11.48 -10.35 -21.99
CA ILE A 371 -11.87 -10.50 -20.58
C ILE A 371 -10.84 -11.41 -19.88
N ARG A 372 -10.51 -12.52 -20.54
CA ARG A 372 -9.58 -13.57 -20.07
C ARG A 372 -8.13 -13.25 -20.44
N LYS A 373 -7.25 -13.30 -19.44
CA LYS A 373 -5.78 -13.22 -19.61
C LYS A 373 -5.23 -14.47 -20.27
N SER A 374 -4.04 -14.37 -20.87
CA SER A 374 -3.25 -15.56 -21.21
C SER A 374 -2.81 -16.30 -19.93
N LYS A 375 -2.44 -17.58 -20.04
CA LYS A 375 -1.91 -18.36 -18.90
C LYS A 375 -0.67 -17.70 -18.30
N GLU A 376 0.25 -17.23 -19.15
CA GLU A 376 1.46 -16.52 -18.73
C GLU A 376 1.13 -15.22 -17.99
N GLN A 377 0.20 -14.41 -18.51
CA GLN A 377 -0.27 -13.20 -17.83
C GLN A 377 -0.94 -13.51 -16.49
N TRP A 378 -1.66 -14.63 -16.41
CA TRP A 378 -2.33 -15.09 -15.20
C TRP A 378 -1.33 -15.57 -14.13
N GLU A 379 -0.30 -16.31 -14.51
CA GLU A 379 0.76 -16.79 -13.60
C GLU A 379 1.58 -15.63 -13.02
N ASN A 380 1.85 -14.60 -13.84
CA ASN A 380 2.60 -13.40 -13.46
C ASN A 380 1.73 -12.28 -12.85
N ARG A 381 0.46 -12.55 -12.55
CA ARG A 381 -0.44 -11.54 -11.97
C ARG A 381 -0.03 -11.14 -10.55
N SER A 382 -0.45 -9.94 -10.14
CA SER A 382 -0.30 -9.45 -8.77
C SER A 382 -1.08 -10.30 -7.77
N ILE A 383 -0.53 -10.44 -6.56
CA ILE A 383 -1.17 -11.12 -5.43
C ILE A 383 -2.22 -10.19 -4.81
N CYS A 384 -3.40 -10.71 -4.47
CA CYS A 384 -4.41 -9.93 -3.75
C CYS A 384 -3.93 -9.60 -2.34
N SER A 385 -3.89 -8.31 -1.99
CA SER A 385 -3.46 -7.84 -0.66
C SER A 385 -4.49 -8.08 0.44
N GLY A 386 -5.78 -8.10 0.10
CA GLY A 386 -6.88 -8.22 1.06
C GLY A 386 -6.80 -9.51 1.89
N GLY A 387 -6.63 -9.34 3.20
CA GLY A 387 -6.49 -10.43 4.17
C GLY A 387 -5.12 -11.12 4.18
N ARG A 388 -4.18 -10.72 3.30
CA ARG A 388 -2.80 -11.25 3.22
C ARG A 388 -1.73 -10.28 3.69
N THR A 389 -1.87 -9.01 3.30
CA THR A 389 -0.99 -7.92 3.73
C THR A 389 -1.75 -6.69 4.19
N SER A 390 -3.03 -6.59 3.84
CA SER A 390 -3.84 -5.40 4.08
C SER A 390 -5.27 -5.75 4.51
N MET A 391 -5.88 -4.90 5.33
CA MET A 391 -7.30 -4.95 5.68
C MET A 391 -7.85 -3.53 5.83
N ARG A 392 -9.16 -3.39 5.96
CA ARG A 392 -9.81 -2.08 6.06
C ARG A 392 -10.89 -2.07 7.12
N MET A 393 -11.03 -0.95 7.79
CA MET A 393 -12.09 -0.67 8.76
C MET A 393 -13.14 0.25 8.12
N LYS A 394 -14.42 -0.09 8.24
CA LYS A 394 -15.56 0.77 7.91
C LYS A 394 -15.86 1.77 9.03
N PRO A 395 -16.69 2.81 8.80
CA PRO A 395 -16.90 3.86 9.81
C PRO A 395 -17.50 3.38 11.14
N ASN A 396 -18.13 2.20 11.17
CA ASN A 396 -18.71 1.57 12.35
C ASN A 396 -17.76 0.58 13.06
N GLY A 397 -16.51 0.46 12.62
CA GLY A 397 -15.52 -0.47 13.17
C GLY A 397 -15.44 -1.82 12.48
N ASP A 398 -16.36 -2.12 11.53
CA ASP A 398 -16.36 -3.42 10.84
C ASP A 398 -15.12 -3.58 9.95
N ILE A 399 -14.53 -4.77 9.98
CA ILE A 399 -13.39 -5.13 9.14
C ILE A 399 -13.86 -5.78 7.84
N MET A 400 -13.31 -5.30 6.73
CA MET A 400 -13.53 -5.84 5.39
C MET A 400 -12.21 -5.99 4.63
N LEU A 401 -12.17 -6.90 3.64
CA LEU A 401 -10.93 -7.22 2.91
C LEU A 401 -10.76 -6.48 1.57
N CYS A 402 -11.84 -5.97 0.96
CA CYS A 402 -11.79 -5.21 -0.31
C CYS A 402 -12.79 -4.06 -0.35
N GLU A 403 -12.36 -2.88 -0.82
CA GLU A 403 -13.17 -1.64 -0.86
C GLU A 403 -14.34 -1.68 -1.83
N GLN A 404 -14.31 -2.66 -2.73
CA GLN A 404 -15.31 -2.83 -3.77
C GLN A 404 -16.16 -4.10 -3.54
N ILE A 405 -16.21 -4.60 -2.31
CA ILE A 405 -17.17 -5.62 -1.87
C ILE A 405 -18.23 -4.94 -0.98
N PRO A 406 -19.53 -5.28 -1.12
CA PRO A 406 -20.61 -4.68 -0.34
C PRO A 406 -20.41 -4.78 1.16
N HIS A 407 -20.66 -3.68 1.89
CA HIS A 407 -20.68 -3.65 3.35
C HIS A 407 -21.90 -4.40 3.89
N LYS A 408 -21.78 -5.73 3.91
CA LYS A 408 -22.78 -6.66 4.41
C LYS A 408 -22.16 -7.66 5.39
N THR A 409 -23.01 -8.28 6.20
CA THR A 409 -22.61 -9.22 7.25
C THR A 409 -21.76 -10.38 6.70
N GLU A 410 -22.10 -10.94 5.53
CA GLU A 410 -21.35 -12.05 4.93
C GLU A 410 -19.92 -11.70 4.49
N PHE A 411 -19.60 -10.41 4.38
CA PHE A 411 -18.28 -9.90 4.00
C PHE A 411 -17.58 -9.13 5.13
N THR A 412 -18.15 -9.18 6.34
CA THR A 412 -17.61 -8.56 7.54
C THR A 412 -16.81 -9.59 8.33
N MET A 413 -15.54 -9.28 8.59
CA MET A 413 -14.57 -10.20 9.18
C MET A 413 -14.50 -10.12 10.72
N GLY A 414 -15.10 -9.09 11.31
CA GLY A 414 -15.03 -8.75 12.73
C GLY A 414 -15.25 -7.24 12.93
N ASN A 415 -15.22 -6.77 14.17
CA ASN A 415 -15.33 -5.35 14.51
C ASN A 415 -14.25 -4.93 15.52
N LEU A 416 -13.55 -3.82 15.25
CA LEU A 416 -12.44 -3.33 16.09
C LEU A 416 -12.86 -2.74 17.44
N LEU A 417 -14.16 -2.64 17.72
CA LEU A 417 -14.66 -2.37 19.06
C LEU A 417 -14.67 -3.62 19.96
N ASP A 418 -14.70 -4.80 19.34
CA ASP A 418 -14.88 -6.07 20.05
C ASP A 418 -13.58 -6.88 20.17
N SER A 419 -12.60 -6.64 19.30
CA SER A 419 -11.34 -7.39 19.26
C SER A 419 -10.21 -6.54 18.67
N SER A 420 -8.96 -6.86 19.04
CA SER A 420 -7.79 -6.20 18.48
C SER A 420 -7.62 -6.53 16.99
N VAL A 421 -6.87 -5.67 16.30
CA VAL A 421 -6.48 -5.86 14.89
C VAL A 421 -5.85 -7.21 14.63
N VAL A 422 -4.95 -7.68 15.51
CA VAL A 422 -4.25 -8.95 15.32
C VAL A 422 -5.14 -10.16 15.61
N GLU A 423 -6.09 -10.04 16.55
CA GLU A 423 -7.09 -11.10 16.80
C GLU A 423 -8.01 -11.26 15.60
N ILE A 424 -8.56 -10.17 15.06
CA ILE A 424 -9.40 -10.23 13.86
C ILE A 424 -8.59 -10.74 12.68
N TRP A 425 -7.36 -10.27 12.52
CA TRP A 425 -6.45 -10.73 11.48
C TRP A 425 -6.26 -12.24 11.54
N ASN A 426 -6.07 -12.82 12.71
CA ASN A 426 -5.84 -14.26 12.87
C ASN A 426 -7.11 -15.08 13.14
N SER A 427 -8.28 -14.49 12.96
CA SER A 427 -9.57 -15.15 13.15
C SER A 427 -9.85 -16.20 12.08
N ASN A 428 -10.76 -17.13 12.41
CA ASN A 428 -11.30 -18.06 11.43
C ASN A 428 -12.11 -17.34 10.35
N SER A 429 -12.72 -16.19 10.65
CA SER A 429 -13.49 -15.43 9.64
C SER A 429 -12.64 -15.06 8.42
N ILE A 430 -11.43 -14.52 8.63
CA ILE A 430 -10.52 -14.20 7.53
C ILE A 430 -9.95 -15.49 6.90
N ARG A 431 -9.57 -16.48 7.72
CA ARG A 431 -8.97 -17.73 7.20
C ARG A 431 -9.96 -18.50 6.32
N ASP A 432 -11.18 -18.70 6.78
CA ASP A 432 -12.21 -19.44 6.07
C ASP A 432 -12.63 -18.72 4.78
N PHE A 433 -12.62 -17.38 4.78
CA PHE A 433 -12.86 -16.58 3.58
C PHE A 433 -11.74 -16.72 2.54
N LEU A 434 -10.47 -16.67 2.96
CA LEU A 434 -9.32 -16.74 2.05
C LEU A 434 -9.01 -18.16 1.56
N TYR A 435 -9.28 -19.16 2.39
CA TYR A 435 -8.98 -20.58 2.17
C TYR A 435 -10.26 -21.41 2.04
N ALA A 436 -11.28 -20.83 1.40
CA ALA A 436 -12.57 -21.48 1.20
C ALA A 436 -12.42 -22.88 0.57
N PRO A 437 -13.12 -23.89 1.10
CA PRO A 437 -12.99 -25.25 0.60
C PRO A 437 -13.50 -25.33 -0.85
N ARG A 438 -12.88 -26.22 -1.63
CA ARG A 438 -13.17 -26.43 -3.06
C ARG A 438 -14.65 -26.70 -3.33
N ASP A 439 -15.37 -27.33 -2.40
CA ASP A 439 -16.81 -27.62 -2.52
C ASP A 439 -17.68 -26.37 -2.67
N MET A 440 -17.22 -25.21 -2.18
CA MET A 440 -17.92 -23.93 -2.40
C MET A 440 -17.87 -23.46 -3.86
N PHE A 441 -16.95 -24.02 -4.66
CA PHE A 441 -16.73 -23.69 -6.07
C PHE A 441 -17.36 -24.73 -7.01
N LYS A 442 -18.34 -25.52 -6.53
CA LYS A 442 -19.06 -26.48 -7.35
C LYS A 442 -19.72 -25.80 -8.56
N ASP A 443 -19.72 -26.48 -9.71
CA ASP A 443 -20.28 -26.00 -10.97
C ASP A 443 -19.58 -24.73 -11.51
N THR A 444 -18.30 -24.57 -11.18
CA THR A 444 -17.43 -23.48 -11.68
C THR A 444 -16.16 -24.03 -12.34
N ALA A 445 -15.41 -23.16 -13.02
CA ALA A 445 -14.10 -23.50 -13.55
C ALA A 445 -13.11 -23.98 -12.48
N CYS A 446 -13.30 -23.57 -11.22
CA CYS A 446 -12.42 -23.89 -10.11
C CYS A 446 -12.61 -25.30 -9.56
N GLU A 447 -13.81 -25.91 -9.70
CA GLU A 447 -14.15 -27.22 -9.12
C GLU A 447 -13.10 -28.28 -9.47
N LYS A 448 -12.76 -28.40 -10.75
CA LYS A 448 -11.84 -29.43 -11.27
C LYS A 448 -10.48 -28.85 -11.69
N CYS A 449 -10.20 -27.61 -11.31
CA CYS A 449 -8.95 -26.96 -11.69
C CYS A 449 -7.77 -27.56 -10.90
N ILE A 450 -6.77 -28.06 -11.63
CA ILE A 450 -5.53 -28.61 -11.05
C ILE A 450 -4.67 -27.54 -10.36
N TYR A 451 -4.89 -26.26 -10.68
CA TYR A 451 -4.14 -25.12 -10.11
C TYR A 451 -4.85 -24.45 -8.93
N PHE A 452 -5.98 -24.99 -8.46
CA PHE A 452 -6.82 -24.33 -7.45
C PHE A 452 -6.05 -23.90 -6.21
N GLU A 453 -5.24 -24.78 -5.60
CA GLU A 453 -4.54 -24.48 -4.35
C GLU A 453 -3.50 -23.37 -4.54
N THR A 454 -2.61 -23.49 -5.53
CA THR A 454 -1.64 -22.43 -5.87
C THR A 454 -2.35 -21.12 -6.24
N CYS A 455 -3.47 -21.19 -6.97
CA CYS A 455 -4.22 -20.01 -7.37
C CYS A 455 -4.92 -19.33 -6.18
N HIS A 456 -5.65 -20.07 -5.35
CA HIS A 456 -6.48 -19.54 -4.28
C HIS A 456 -5.67 -19.24 -3.02
N PHE A 457 -4.74 -20.12 -2.65
CA PHE A 457 -4.08 -20.07 -1.34
C PHE A 457 -2.79 -19.26 -1.39
N GLU A 458 -1.96 -19.41 -2.43
CA GLU A 458 -0.70 -18.67 -2.56
C GLU A 458 -0.90 -17.29 -3.20
N LYS A 459 -1.52 -17.22 -4.38
CA LYS A 459 -1.68 -15.96 -5.13
C LYS A 459 -2.96 -15.19 -4.79
N GLY A 460 -4.02 -15.90 -4.41
CA GLY A 460 -5.37 -15.37 -4.33
C GLY A 460 -5.98 -15.05 -5.71
N TYR A 461 -7.25 -14.67 -5.68
CA TYR A 461 -8.01 -14.24 -6.84
C TYR A 461 -8.88 -13.03 -6.47
N CYS A 462 -9.38 -12.31 -7.49
CA CYS A 462 -10.20 -11.13 -7.28
C CYS A 462 -11.66 -11.54 -6.99
N TYR A 463 -11.99 -11.79 -5.72
CA TYR A 463 -13.36 -12.10 -5.29
C TYR A 463 -14.36 -10.98 -5.62
N ARG A 464 -13.91 -9.72 -5.70
CA ARG A 464 -14.71 -8.59 -6.21
C ARG A 464 -15.06 -8.71 -7.67
N ASP A 465 -14.13 -9.15 -8.51
CA ASP A 465 -14.40 -9.34 -9.94
C ASP A 465 -15.33 -10.54 -10.15
N SER A 466 -15.10 -11.63 -9.40
CA SER A 466 -16.01 -12.78 -9.35
C SER A 466 -17.43 -12.36 -8.94
N LEU A 467 -17.57 -11.60 -7.84
CA LEU A 467 -18.86 -11.10 -7.36
C LEU A 467 -19.54 -10.18 -8.39
N SER A 468 -18.77 -9.27 -9.01
CA SER A 468 -19.28 -8.33 -10.03
C SER A 468 -19.85 -9.03 -11.26
N ASN A 469 -19.24 -10.14 -11.67
CA ASN A 469 -19.57 -10.82 -12.92
C ASN A 469 -20.52 -12.02 -12.73
N PHE A 470 -20.50 -12.65 -11.56
CA PHE A 470 -21.19 -13.93 -11.33
C PHE A 470 -22.07 -13.94 -10.08
N ASN A 471 -22.24 -12.80 -9.39
CA ASN A 471 -23.03 -12.65 -8.15
C ASN A 471 -22.62 -13.60 -7.01
N THR A 472 -21.39 -14.10 -7.04
CA THR A 472 -20.79 -14.91 -5.98
C THR A 472 -19.30 -14.60 -5.88
N VAL A 473 -18.73 -14.70 -4.68
CA VAL A 473 -17.27 -14.68 -4.52
C VAL A 473 -16.66 -16.05 -4.82
N PHE A 474 -17.47 -17.11 -4.96
CA PHE A 474 -17.04 -18.50 -5.15
C PHE A 474 -17.07 -18.93 -6.62
N ASP A 475 -16.51 -18.12 -7.51
CA ASP A 475 -16.27 -18.47 -8.92
C ASP A 475 -14.91 -17.92 -9.36
N ALA A 476 -14.35 -18.44 -10.45
CA ALA A 476 -13.17 -17.84 -11.05
C ALA A 476 -13.49 -16.41 -11.51
N PRO A 477 -12.61 -15.42 -11.31
CA PRO A 477 -12.84 -14.08 -11.84
C PRO A 477 -12.92 -14.11 -13.36
N ALA A 478 -13.51 -13.06 -13.95
CA ALA A 478 -13.75 -13.01 -15.38
C ALA A 478 -12.43 -13.07 -16.16
N ASP A 479 -11.36 -12.52 -15.60
CA ASP A 479 -10.02 -12.52 -16.20
C ASP A 479 -9.23 -13.82 -16.11
N CYS A 480 -9.81 -14.87 -15.51
CA CYS A 480 -9.21 -16.19 -15.46
C CYS A 480 -9.16 -16.86 -16.85
N PRO A 481 -8.01 -17.43 -17.27
CA PRO A 481 -7.88 -18.14 -18.55
C PRO A 481 -8.75 -19.40 -18.66
N TYR A 482 -9.22 -19.95 -17.53
CA TYR A 482 -10.04 -21.15 -17.47
C TYR A 482 -11.52 -20.86 -17.26
N GLN A 483 -11.92 -19.59 -17.13
CA GLN A 483 -13.32 -19.23 -16.95
C GLN A 483 -14.11 -19.58 -18.22
N SER A 484 -15.19 -20.34 -18.08
CA SER A 484 -16.07 -20.77 -19.18
C SER A 484 -17.37 -19.96 -19.27
N LYS A 485 -17.74 -19.27 -18.20
CA LYS A 485 -18.93 -18.40 -18.14
C LYS A 485 -18.61 -17.05 -18.77
N ASP A 486 -19.62 -16.43 -19.35
CA ASP A 486 -19.59 -15.02 -19.70
C ASP A 486 -20.15 -14.22 -18.52
N GLY A 487 -19.46 -13.16 -18.12
CA GLY A 487 -19.87 -12.32 -17.01
C GLY A 487 -21.20 -11.61 -17.30
N ILE A 488 -22.01 -11.41 -16.25
CA ILE A 488 -23.27 -10.65 -16.32
C ILE A 488 -22.97 -9.20 -16.74
N ARG A 489 -21.81 -8.68 -16.34
CA ARG A 489 -21.26 -7.42 -16.82
C ARG A 489 -20.44 -7.68 -18.07
N GLN A 490 -21.11 -7.81 -19.22
CA GLN A 490 -20.40 -7.73 -20.50
C GLN A 490 -19.81 -6.32 -20.64
N THR A 491 -18.55 -6.25 -21.07
CA THR A 491 -17.74 -5.02 -21.07
C THR A 491 -18.19 -3.99 -22.07
#